data_AF-A0A938B4E4-F1
#
_entry.id   AF-A0A938B4E4-F1
#
_cell.length_a   1.000
_cell.length_b   1.000
_cell.length_c   1.000
_cell.angle_alpha   90.00
_cell.angle_beta   90.00
_cell.angle_gamma   90.00
#
_symmetry.space_group_name_H-M   'P 1'
#
loop_
_entity.id
_entity.type
_entity.pdbx_description
1 polymer ?
#
loop_
_entity_poly.entity_id
_entity_poly.type
_entity_poly.pdbx_seq_one_letter_code
_entity_poly.pdbx_strand_id
1 'polypeptide(L)'
;DGFAEQMRAVSLRQVPTAILSRQTAGICGQALVLNLPGNPAAIAECLAAVFPAIPYCLELLDGPSLETHPAVVQAYRPPHATRPAPPSGTPRTP
;
A
#
# COMPACT_ATOMS: atom_id res chain seq x y z
N ASP A 1 -5.95 4.80 13.09
CA ASP A 1 -5.81 3.96 11.89
C ASP A 1 -4.37 3.94 11.44
N GLY A 2 -3.78 2.73 11.37
CA GLY A 2 -2.33 2.55 11.17
C GLY A 2 -1.79 3.11 9.85
N PHE A 3 -2.56 3.05 8.76
CA PHE A 3 -2.16 3.61 7.46
C PHE A 3 -1.88 5.12 7.55
N ALA A 4 -2.81 5.88 8.13
CA ALA A 4 -2.69 7.33 8.22
C ALA A 4 -1.57 7.77 9.19
N GLU A 5 -1.39 7.02 10.28
CA GLU A 5 -0.31 7.20 11.23
C GLU A 5 1.05 6.95 10.57
N GLN A 6 1.21 5.85 9.83
CA GLN A 6 2.43 5.53 9.11
C GLN A 6 2.75 6.56 8.03
N MET A 7 1.76 6.97 7.24
CA MET A 7 1.94 8.02 6.21
C MET A 7 2.36 9.36 6.85
N ARG A 8 1.77 9.76 7.99
CA ARG A 8 2.22 10.99 8.68
C ARG A 8 3.64 10.85 9.22
N ALA A 9 3.98 9.69 9.80
CA ALA A 9 5.29 9.44 10.36
C ALA A 9 6.40 9.49 9.31
N VAL A 10 6.15 8.96 8.10
CA VAL A 10 7.14 9.05 7.01
C VAL A 10 7.28 10.48 6.51
N SER A 11 6.17 11.17 6.23
CA SER A 11 6.21 12.55 5.74
C SER A 11 6.82 13.53 6.74
N LEU A 12 6.69 13.28 8.06
CA LEU A 12 7.28 14.13 9.10
C LEU A 12 8.81 14.15 9.06
N ARG A 13 9.44 13.10 8.52
CA ARG A 13 10.90 13.06 8.33
C ARG A 13 11.38 14.03 7.25
N GLN A 14 10.50 14.42 6.32
CA GLN A 14 10.82 15.36 5.25
C GLN A 14 10.28 16.76 5.51
N VAL A 15 9.04 16.85 6.01
CA VAL A 15 8.32 18.11 6.14
C VAL A 15 7.74 18.23 7.55
N PRO A 16 8.23 19.17 8.38
CA PRO A 16 7.75 19.34 9.76
C PRO A 16 6.24 19.62 9.88
N THR A 17 5.64 20.21 8.85
CA THR A 17 4.20 20.51 8.80
C THR A 17 3.32 19.31 8.46
N ALA A 18 3.90 18.12 8.23
CA ALA A 18 3.14 16.89 7.96
C ALA A 18 2.13 16.54 9.07
N ILE A 19 2.34 17.04 10.29
CA ILE A 19 1.40 16.92 11.41
C ILE A 19 0.01 17.51 11.10
N LEU A 20 -0.09 18.49 10.19
CA LEU A 20 -1.36 19.11 9.81
C LEU A 20 -2.18 18.23 8.85
N SER A 21 -1.59 17.15 8.33
CA SER A 21 -2.26 16.24 7.40
C SER A 21 -3.41 15.49 8.09
N ARG A 22 -4.61 15.67 7.54
CA ARG A 22 -5.83 14.94 7.92
C ARG A 22 -6.06 13.69 7.07
N GLN A 23 -5.00 13.14 6.49
CA GLN A 23 -5.10 11.86 5.78
C GLN A 23 -5.70 10.80 6.70
N THR A 24 -6.60 10.01 6.13
CA THR A 24 -7.24 8.86 6.76
C THR A 24 -7.24 7.70 5.78
N ALA A 25 -7.49 6.51 6.31
CA ALA A 25 -7.68 5.30 5.54
C ALA A 25 -8.87 4.56 6.14
N GLY A 26 -9.65 3.87 5.30
CA GLY A 26 -10.79 3.12 5.79
C GLY A 26 -11.28 2.11 4.77
N ILE A 27 -12.21 1.27 5.22
CA ILE A 27 -12.85 0.25 4.40
C ILE A 27 -14.29 0.69 4.13
N CYS A 28 -14.71 0.64 2.87
CA CYS A 28 -16.09 0.84 2.45
C CYS A 28 -16.55 -0.41 1.70
N GLY A 29 -17.33 -1.28 2.36
CA GLY A 29 -17.65 -2.61 1.83
C GLY A 29 -16.38 -3.45 1.70
N GLN A 30 -16.01 -3.81 0.47
CA GLN A 30 -14.79 -4.57 0.14
C GLN A 30 -13.67 -3.68 -0.44
N ALA A 31 -13.84 -2.34 -0.40
CA ALA A 31 -12.87 -1.41 -0.95
C ALA A 31 -12.04 -0.75 0.15
N LEU A 32 -10.71 -0.72 -0.04
CA LEU A 32 -9.80 0.10 0.75
C LEU A 32 -9.74 1.51 0.16
N VAL A 33 -10.03 2.53 0.97
CA VAL A 33 -9.94 3.95 0.62
C VAL A 33 -8.77 4.58 1.39
N LEU A 34 -7.87 5.25 0.67
CA LEU A 34 -6.67 5.89 1.21
C LEU A 34 -6.62 7.35 0.74
N ASN A 35 -6.51 8.30 1.67
CA ASN A 35 -6.27 9.70 1.32
C ASN A 35 -4.76 9.95 1.21
N LEU A 36 -4.32 10.32 0.01
CA LEU A 36 -2.92 10.65 -0.29
C LEU A 36 -2.70 12.17 -0.33
N PRO A 37 -1.46 12.64 -0.16
CA PRO A 37 -1.13 14.06 -0.35
C PRO A 37 -1.29 14.51 -1.81
N GLY A 38 -1.33 15.82 -2.05
CA GLY A 38 -1.51 16.39 -3.39
C GLY A 38 -0.23 16.51 -4.24
N ASN A 39 0.96 16.40 -3.63
CA ASN A 39 2.24 16.52 -4.34
C ASN A 39 2.71 15.14 -4.83
N PRO A 40 3.06 14.96 -6.12
CA PRO A 40 3.54 13.69 -6.67
C PRO A 40 4.69 13.03 -5.90
N ALA A 41 5.65 13.80 -5.41
CA ALA A 41 6.77 13.26 -4.63
C ALA A 41 6.31 12.69 -3.28
N ALA A 42 5.41 13.41 -2.59
CA ALA A 42 4.83 12.97 -1.33
C ALA A 42 3.89 11.76 -1.53
N ILE A 43 3.20 11.68 -2.67
CA ILE A 43 2.38 10.51 -3.05
C ILE A 43 3.28 9.27 -3.13
N ALA A 44 4.38 9.37 -3.87
CA ALA A 44 5.31 8.26 -4.06
C ALA A 44 5.91 7.78 -2.72
N GLU A 45 6.30 8.71 -1.84
CA GLU A 45 6.81 8.37 -0.52
C GLU A 45 5.77 7.67 0.35
N CYS A 46 4.56 8.24 0.46
CA CYS A 46 3.49 7.65 1.26
C CYS A 46 3.12 6.25 0.75
N LEU A 47 2.99 6.09 -0.57
CA LEU A 47 2.71 4.79 -1.17
C LEU A 47 3.85 3.80 -0.91
N ALA A 48 5.11 4.18 -1.09
CA ALA A 48 6.23 3.29 -0.78
C ALA A 48 6.19 2.80 0.68
N ALA A 49 5.73 3.63 1.61
CA ALA A 49 5.65 3.29 3.03
C ALA A 49 4.49 2.32 3.37
N VAL A 50 3.35 2.40 2.70
CA VAL A 50 2.15 1.64 3.08
C VAL A 50 1.72 0.56 2.09
N PHE A 51 2.11 0.68 0.82
CA PHE A 51 1.74 -0.25 -0.23
C PHE A 51 2.20 -1.69 0.02
N PRO A 52 3.34 -1.99 0.68
CA PRO A 52 3.68 -3.37 1.03
C PRO A 52 2.57 -4.14 1.77
N ALA A 53 1.72 -3.46 2.55
CA ALA A 53 0.62 -4.08 3.28
C ALA A 53 -0.70 -4.15 2.48
N ILE A 54 -0.84 -3.35 1.41
CA ILE A 54 -2.10 -3.23 0.66
C ILE A 54 -2.53 -4.55 0.01
N PRO A 55 -1.65 -5.32 -0.67
CA PRO A 55 -2.05 -6.60 -1.28
C PRO A 55 -2.71 -7.57 -0.30
N TYR A 56 -2.09 -7.76 0.87
CA TYR A 56 -2.66 -8.64 1.90
C TYR A 56 -3.92 -8.04 2.52
N CYS A 57 -3.97 -6.71 2.69
CA CYS A 57 -5.19 -6.03 3.14
C CYS A 57 -6.38 -6.29 2.20
N LEU A 58 -6.16 -6.29 0.88
CA LEU A 58 -7.22 -6.60 -0.09
C LEU A 58 -7.65 -8.07 -0.03
N GLU A 59 -6.71 -8.99 0.17
CA GLU A 59 -7.01 -10.41 0.36
C GLU A 59 -7.87 -10.64 1.62
N LEU A 60 -7.61 -9.90 2.71
CA LEU A 60 -8.43 -9.94 3.92
C LEU A 60 -9.85 -9.38 3.75
N LEU A 61 -10.09 -8.61 2.68
CA LEU A 61 -11.41 -8.09 2.32
C LEU A 61 -12.16 -8.98 1.32
N ASP A 62 -11.69 -10.22 1.14
CA ASP A 62 -12.15 -11.15 0.09
C ASP A 62 -12.01 -10.55 -1.32
N GLY A 63 -11.09 -9.61 -1.49
CA GLY A 63 -10.76 -8.97 -2.76
C GLY A 63 -9.82 -9.80 -3.62
N PRO A 64 -9.53 -9.33 -4.85
CA PRO A 64 -8.58 -10.00 -5.74
C PRO A 64 -7.17 -9.95 -5.15
N SER A 65 -6.42 -11.02 -5.38
CA SER A 65 -5.01 -11.07 -5.01
C SER A 65 -4.18 -10.18 -5.93
N LEU A 66 -3.49 -9.19 -5.37
CA LEU A 66 -2.65 -8.24 -6.09
C LEU A 66 -1.18 -8.72 -6.11
N GLU A 67 -0.56 -8.75 -7.28
CA GLU A 67 0.88 -8.98 -7.42
C GLU A 67 1.60 -7.67 -7.74
N THR A 68 2.78 -7.48 -7.14
CA THR A 68 3.60 -6.27 -7.30
C THR A 68 4.92 -6.60 -8.00
N HIS A 69 5.50 -5.60 -8.68
CA HIS A 69 6.84 -5.75 -9.22
C HIS A 69 7.87 -5.58 -8.08
N PRO A 70 8.67 -6.60 -7.72
CA PRO A 70 9.52 -6.55 -6.53
C PRO A 70 10.59 -5.45 -6.56
N ALA A 71 11.05 -5.06 -7.75
CA ALA A 71 11.98 -3.94 -7.91
C ALA A 71 11.38 -2.56 -7.59
N VAL A 72 10.06 -2.46 -7.48
CA VAL A 72 9.34 -1.21 -7.14
C VAL A 72 8.78 -1.28 -5.73
N VAL A 73 8.05 -2.35 -5.42
CA VAL A 73 7.51 -2.58 -4.07
C VAL A 73 7.39 -4.08 -3.81
N GLN A 74 7.93 -4.52 -2.68
CA GLN A 74 7.78 -5.89 -2.22
C GLN A 74 6.54 -5.99 -1.33
N ALA A 75 5.50 -6.67 -1.83
CA ALA A 75 4.32 -6.98 -1.04
C ALA A 75 4.70 -7.90 0.12
N TYR A 76 4.25 -7.56 1.33
CA TYR A 76 4.41 -8.42 2.50
C TYR A 76 3.18 -9.29 2.69
N ARG A 77 3.41 -10.61 2.85
CA ARG A 77 2.41 -11.58 3.26
C ARG A 77 2.97 -12.41 4.42
N PRO A 78 2.19 -12.69 5.46
CA PRO A 78 2.65 -13.57 6.54
C PRO A 78 2.83 -15.02 6.04
N PRO A 79 3.58 -15.87 6.77
CA PRO A 79 3.93 -17.23 6.31
C PRO A 79 2.73 -18.08 5.89
N HIS A 80 1.61 -17.97 6.60
CA HIS A 80 0.38 -18.72 6.30
C HIS A 80 -0.40 -18.21 5.07
N ALA A 81 -0.08 -17.01 4.59
CA ALA A 81 -0.67 -16.40 3.39
C ALA A 81 0.34 -16.26 2.25
N THR A 82 1.55 -16.78 2.41
CA THR A 82 2.59 -16.68 1.38
C THR A 82 2.24 -17.60 0.22
N ARG A 83 2.19 -17.04 -0.99
CA ARG A 83 1.94 -17.81 -2.21
C ARG A 83 3.25 -18.14 -2.92
N PRO A 84 3.31 -19.30 -3.60
CA PRO A 84 4.43 -19.59 -4.49
C PRO A 84 4.47 -18.55 -5.61
N ALA A 85 5.68 -18.09 -5.95
CA ALA A 85 5.90 -17.12 -7.03
C ALA A 85 5.30 -17.64 -8.34
N PRO A 86 4.65 -16.78 -9.16
CA PRO A 86 4.17 -17.21 -10.47
C PRO A 86 5.36 -17.68 -11.32
N PRO A 87 5.20 -18.75 -12.12
CA PRO A 87 6.27 -19.24 -12.98
C PRO A 87 6.66 -18.14 -13.96
N SER A 88 7.97 -17.88 -14.06
CA SER A 88 8.55 -16.94 -15.01
C SER A 88 8.23 -17.37 -16.44
N GLY A 89 7.19 -16.83 -17.05
CA GLY A 89 6.90 -17.10 -18.46
C GLY A 89 5.46 -16.92 -18.97
N THR A 90 4.45 -16.60 -18.15
CA THR A 90 3.12 -16.33 -18.70
C THR A 90 3.02 -14.90 -19.25
N PRO A 91 2.74 -14.70 -20.55
CA PRO A 91 2.42 -13.38 -21.07
C PRO A 91 1.15 -12.92 -20.35
N ARG A 92 1.19 -11.72 -19.76
CA ARG A 92 -0.02 -11.05 -19.29
C ARG A 92 -0.86 -10.73 -20.53
N THR A 93 -2.02 -11.36 -20.66
CA THR A 93 -3.06 -10.98 -21.63
C THR A 93 -3.42 -9.49 -21.41
N PRO A 94 -3.75 -8.75 -22.49
CA PRO A 94 -3.99 -7.32 -22.44
C PRO A 94 -5.20 -6.94 -21.58
#